data_AF-A0A7S3JMD4-F1
#
_entry.id   AF-A0A7S3JMD4-F1
#
_cell.length_a   1.000
_cell.length_b   1.000
_cell.length_c   1.000
_cell.angle_alpha   90.00
_cell.angle_beta   90.00
_cell.angle_gamma   90.00
#
_symmetry.space_group_name_H-M   'P 1'
#
loop_
_entity.id
_entity.type
_entity.pdbx_description
1 polymer ?
#
loop_
_entity_poly.entity_id
_entity_poly.type
_entity_poly.pdbx_seq_one_letter_code
_entity_poly.pdbx_strand_id
1 'polypeptide(L)'
;MNTHIPLKGIEVGDIGPKGGYQAKDNGYLYFNNFSIPRCSLLNRYTKVDSDGNFSISGNPRFAYATMMVTRIGIIYFASYNLVKALVIATRYSIQRKQFNTLEEGKSEKRIIDYQAQQAAFIPILAFAFSGFFTNVSGLYDEMMHKINTKNDFKLMKELHSLCSCLKAFYTEEAFAYLKTIRELCGGHGFLANSNLPYIIDVFAPFVTLEGDNYVMYQQTAKHIIKSVTDVLRGKKIKGNLEYINDIMSYNKYDLK
;
A
#
# COMPACT_ATOMS: atom_id res chain seq x y z
N MET A 1 -4.98 -9.10 -34.66
CA MET A 1 -5.55 -8.08 -33.75
C MET A 1 -6.27 -6.99 -34.55
N ASN A 2 -6.99 -7.33 -35.62
CA ASN A 2 -7.34 -6.32 -36.63
C ASN A 2 -8.69 -5.64 -36.36
N THR A 3 -9.54 -6.23 -35.53
CA THR A 3 -10.93 -5.77 -35.35
C THR A 3 -11.29 -5.47 -33.89
N HIS A 4 -10.51 -5.93 -32.90
CA HIS A 4 -10.80 -5.82 -31.47
C HIS A 4 -12.16 -6.43 -31.03
N ILE A 5 -12.82 -7.21 -31.90
CA ILE A 5 -14.07 -7.89 -31.59
C ILE A 5 -13.78 -9.09 -30.67
N PRO A 6 -14.58 -9.34 -29.61
CA PRO A 6 -14.43 -10.51 -28.75
C PRO A 6 -14.49 -11.82 -29.54
N LEU A 7 -13.67 -12.80 -29.13
CA LEU A 7 -13.68 -14.12 -29.76
C LEU A 7 -14.98 -14.87 -29.43
N LYS A 8 -15.38 -15.80 -30.31
CA LYS A 8 -16.55 -16.67 -30.06
C LYS A 8 -16.36 -17.42 -28.73
N GLY A 9 -17.37 -17.36 -27.86
CA GLY A 9 -17.33 -17.97 -26.53
C GLY A 9 -16.63 -17.12 -25.47
N ILE A 10 -16.18 -15.91 -25.80
CA ILE A 10 -15.72 -14.90 -24.84
C ILE A 10 -16.75 -13.77 -24.77
N GLU A 11 -17.15 -13.44 -23.56
CA GLU A 11 -17.93 -12.23 -23.26
C GLU A 11 -17.07 -11.33 -22.37
N VAL A 12 -17.00 -10.04 -22.73
CA VAL A 12 -16.26 -9.01 -21.99
C VAL A 12 -17.09 -7.74 -21.98
N GLY A 13 -16.95 -6.96 -20.91
CA GLY A 13 -17.59 -5.65 -20.82
C GLY A 13 -17.03 -4.84 -19.66
N ASP A 14 -17.39 -3.55 -19.62
CA ASP A 14 -17.04 -2.63 -18.54
C ASP A 14 -17.94 -2.87 -17.32
N ILE A 15 -17.39 -2.78 -16.10
CA ILE A 15 -18.17 -2.98 -14.85
C ILE A 15 -18.96 -1.74 -14.42
N GLY A 16 -18.82 -0.64 -15.14
CA GLY A 16 -19.55 0.59 -14.92
C GLY A 16 -18.77 1.69 -14.18
N PRO A 17 -19.50 2.76 -13.78
CA PRO A 17 -18.93 3.89 -13.08
C PRO A 17 -18.40 3.49 -11.70
N LYS A 18 -17.32 4.13 -11.28
CA LYS A 18 -16.59 3.85 -10.04
C LYS A 18 -16.50 5.12 -9.18
N GLY A 19 -16.17 5.00 -7.89
CA GLY A 19 -15.98 6.17 -7.02
C GLY A 19 -14.75 7.03 -7.40
N GLY A 20 -13.78 6.43 -8.09
CA GLY A 20 -12.64 7.08 -8.73
C GLY A 20 -12.28 6.31 -10.00
N TYR A 21 -11.08 6.51 -10.57
CA TYR A 21 -10.62 5.69 -11.70
C TYR A 21 -11.55 5.73 -12.95
N GLN A 22 -12.16 6.88 -13.25
CA GLN A 22 -13.08 6.99 -14.41
C GLN A 22 -12.41 6.68 -15.76
N ALA A 23 -11.10 6.91 -15.86
CA ALA A 23 -10.32 6.58 -17.06
C ALA A 23 -9.90 5.10 -17.14
N LYS A 24 -10.26 4.27 -16.16
CA LYS A 24 -9.94 2.84 -16.13
C LYS A 24 -11.16 2.03 -16.57
N ASP A 25 -10.96 1.23 -17.60
CA ASP A 25 -11.87 0.26 -18.19
C ASP A 25 -11.85 -1.06 -17.43
N ASN A 26 -12.00 -1.00 -16.10
CA ASN A 26 -12.15 -2.21 -15.30
C ASN A 26 -13.33 -3.01 -15.83
N GLY A 27 -13.06 -4.23 -16.28
CA GLY A 27 -14.04 -5.07 -16.95
C GLY A 27 -14.33 -6.39 -16.25
N TYR A 28 -15.36 -7.07 -16.74
CA TYR A 28 -15.60 -8.48 -16.47
C TYR A 28 -15.20 -9.32 -17.69
N LEU A 29 -14.94 -10.60 -17.45
CA LEU A 29 -14.57 -11.57 -18.46
C LEU A 29 -15.28 -12.89 -18.15
N TYR A 30 -16.06 -13.38 -19.10
CA TYR A 30 -16.76 -14.65 -19.03
C TYR A 30 -16.34 -15.55 -20.18
N PHE A 31 -16.03 -16.80 -19.85
CA PHE A 31 -15.65 -17.84 -20.81
C PHE A 31 -16.76 -18.88 -20.90
N ASN A 32 -17.38 -18.99 -22.07
CA ASN A 32 -18.34 -20.03 -22.39
C ASN A 32 -17.63 -21.17 -23.13
N ASN A 33 -17.14 -22.17 -22.38
CA ASN A 33 -16.41 -23.32 -22.91
C ASN A 33 -15.30 -22.94 -23.92
N PHE A 34 -14.64 -21.81 -23.70
CA PHE A 34 -13.60 -21.28 -24.58
C PHE A 34 -12.34 -22.15 -24.47
N SER A 35 -11.84 -22.65 -25.61
CA SER A 35 -10.68 -23.55 -25.67
C SER A 35 -9.43 -22.80 -26.11
N ILE A 36 -8.32 -23.04 -25.43
CA ILE A 36 -6.99 -22.53 -25.79
C ILE A 36 -5.98 -23.68 -25.86
N PRO A 37 -4.89 -23.54 -26.63
CA PRO A 37 -3.84 -24.55 -26.65
C PRO A 37 -3.22 -24.78 -25.27
N ARG A 38 -2.83 -26.03 -24.98
CA ARG A 38 -2.13 -26.38 -23.72
C ARG A 38 -0.87 -25.54 -23.48
N CYS A 39 -0.18 -25.13 -24.54
CA CYS A 39 1.02 -24.28 -24.45
C CYS A 39 0.73 -22.85 -23.97
N SER A 40 -0.54 -22.44 -23.86
CA SER A 40 -0.94 -21.16 -23.27
C SER A 40 -0.87 -21.14 -21.73
N LEU A 41 -0.74 -22.31 -21.08
CA LEU A 41 -0.54 -22.39 -19.64
C LEU A 41 0.87 -21.87 -19.27
N LEU A 42 0.93 -20.89 -18.36
CA LEU A 42 2.20 -20.40 -17.79
C LEU A 42 2.86 -21.50 -16.95
N ASN A 43 3.78 -22.25 -17.55
CA ASN A 43 4.24 -23.53 -17.04
C ASN A 43 5.65 -23.53 -16.40
N ARG A 44 6.12 -22.36 -15.91
CA ARG A 44 7.47 -22.23 -15.33
C ARG A 44 7.69 -23.10 -14.08
N TYR A 45 6.67 -23.18 -13.22
CA TYR A 45 6.71 -23.93 -11.95
C TYR A 45 5.64 -25.03 -11.86
N THR A 46 4.72 -25.09 -12.81
CA THR A 46 3.66 -26.10 -12.88
C THR A 46 3.56 -26.59 -14.31
N LYS A 47 3.33 -27.88 -14.53
CA LYS A 47 3.25 -28.45 -15.87
C LYS A 47 2.09 -29.44 -15.93
N VAL A 48 1.38 -29.41 -17.05
CA VAL A 48 0.45 -30.44 -17.47
C VAL A 48 0.98 -31.01 -18.79
N ASP A 49 1.26 -32.30 -18.84
CA ASP A 49 1.74 -32.98 -20.06
C ASP A 49 0.61 -33.26 -21.06
N SER A 50 0.91 -33.97 -22.16
CA SER A 50 -0.08 -34.30 -23.19
C SER A 50 -1.15 -35.27 -22.71
N ASP A 51 -0.85 -36.08 -21.70
CA ASP A 51 -1.72 -37.12 -21.18
C ASP A 51 -2.57 -36.61 -20.01
N GLY A 52 -2.35 -35.35 -19.60
CA GLY A 52 -3.09 -34.67 -18.54
C GLY A 52 -2.44 -34.79 -17.16
N ASN A 53 -1.21 -35.33 -17.04
CA ASN A 53 -0.56 -35.46 -15.74
C ASN A 53 -0.03 -34.11 -15.25
N PHE A 54 -0.38 -33.76 -14.02
CA PHE A 54 0.08 -32.54 -13.35
C PHE A 54 1.38 -32.78 -12.58
N SER A 55 2.32 -31.84 -12.70
CA SER A 55 3.58 -31.83 -11.93
C SER A 55 3.98 -30.41 -11.54
N ILE A 56 4.71 -30.29 -10.42
CA ILE A 56 5.26 -29.02 -9.92
C ILE A 56 6.79 -29.08 -10.03
N SER A 57 7.40 -28.04 -10.57
CA SER A 57 8.84 -27.85 -10.66
C SER A 57 9.26 -26.61 -9.88
N GLY A 58 10.42 -26.66 -9.22
CA GLY A 58 10.93 -25.53 -8.44
C GLY A 58 10.11 -25.20 -7.19
N ASN A 59 10.27 -23.98 -6.68
CA ASN A 59 9.59 -23.53 -5.46
C ASN A 59 8.41 -22.60 -5.82
N PRO A 60 7.15 -23.01 -5.60
CA PRO A 60 5.98 -22.21 -5.97
C PRO A 60 5.89 -20.88 -5.21
N ARG A 61 6.65 -20.73 -4.12
CA ARG A 61 6.69 -19.49 -3.34
C ARG A 61 7.25 -18.30 -4.13
N PHE A 62 7.93 -18.53 -5.25
CA PHE A 62 8.42 -17.45 -6.11
C PHE A 62 7.29 -16.52 -6.59
N ALA A 63 6.07 -17.03 -6.77
CA ALA A 63 4.92 -16.19 -7.15
C ALA A 63 4.62 -15.07 -6.12
N TYR A 64 4.94 -15.28 -4.84
CA TYR A 64 4.78 -14.26 -3.81
C TYR A 64 5.74 -13.08 -3.98
N ALA A 65 6.87 -13.26 -4.67
CA ALA A 65 7.84 -12.19 -4.90
C ALA A 65 7.21 -11.04 -5.71
N THR A 66 6.48 -11.35 -6.77
CA THR A 66 5.81 -10.35 -7.61
C THR A 66 4.78 -9.55 -6.82
N MET A 67 3.99 -10.20 -5.97
CA MET A 67 3.02 -9.50 -5.11
C MET A 67 3.71 -8.59 -4.09
N MET A 68 4.85 -8.99 -3.53
CA MET A 68 5.60 -8.16 -2.57
C MET A 68 6.14 -6.88 -3.23
N VAL A 69 6.72 -6.95 -4.43
CA VAL A 69 7.21 -5.74 -5.11
C VAL A 69 6.07 -4.77 -5.46
N THR A 70 4.89 -5.28 -5.84
CA THR A 70 3.71 -4.43 -6.06
C THR A 70 3.32 -3.68 -4.78
N ARG A 71 3.28 -4.39 -3.63
CA ARG A 71 2.98 -3.77 -2.32
C ARG A 71 4.02 -2.74 -1.90
N ILE A 72 5.29 -2.97 -2.18
CA ILE A 72 6.36 -1.99 -1.96
C ILE A 72 6.09 -0.73 -2.79
N GLY A 73 5.72 -0.89 -4.06
CA GLY A 73 5.31 0.23 -4.92
C GLY A 73 4.13 1.04 -4.35
N ILE A 74 3.15 0.36 -3.75
CA ILE A 74 2.00 1.01 -3.11
C ILE A 74 2.41 1.87 -1.91
N ILE A 75 3.38 1.44 -1.10
CA ILE A 75 3.90 2.25 0.02
C ILE A 75 4.46 3.57 -0.50
N TYR A 76 5.31 3.53 -1.53
CA TYR A 76 5.86 4.75 -2.15
C TYR A 76 4.78 5.59 -2.82
N PHE A 77 3.78 4.95 -3.43
CA PHE A 77 2.65 5.65 -4.04
C PHE A 77 1.81 6.41 -3.00
N ALA A 78 1.61 5.85 -1.81
CA ALA A 78 0.94 6.52 -0.69
C ALA A 78 1.68 7.80 -0.28
N SER A 79 2.99 7.69 -0.02
CA SER A 79 3.86 8.85 0.27
C SER A 79 3.82 9.90 -0.85
N TYR A 80 3.89 9.48 -2.11
CA TYR A 80 3.87 10.38 -3.24
C TYR A 80 2.55 11.18 -3.36
N ASN A 81 1.40 10.53 -3.15
CA ASN A 81 0.11 11.22 -3.18
C ASN A 81 -0.06 12.20 -2.01
N LEU A 82 0.46 11.86 -0.83
CA LEU A 82 0.51 12.80 0.29
C LEU A 82 1.35 14.02 -0.03
N VAL A 83 2.56 13.85 -0.58
CA VAL A 83 3.41 14.99 -0.98
C VAL A 83 2.69 15.88 -1.99
N LYS A 84 2.04 15.30 -3.01
CA LYS A 84 1.25 16.08 -3.99
C LYS A 84 0.16 16.92 -3.33
N ALA A 85 -0.64 16.31 -2.46
CA ALA A 85 -1.72 17.02 -1.76
C ALA A 85 -1.16 18.08 -0.79
N LEU A 86 -0.09 17.77 -0.07
CA LEU A 86 0.60 18.70 0.84
C LEU A 86 1.15 19.93 0.09
N VAL A 87 1.68 19.77 -1.12
CA VAL A 87 2.14 20.91 -1.93
C VAL A 87 0.99 21.85 -2.27
N ILE A 88 -0.17 21.31 -2.66
CA ILE A 88 -1.38 22.10 -2.93
C ILE A 88 -1.78 22.88 -1.67
N ALA A 89 -1.94 22.17 -0.55
CA ALA A 89 -2.41 22.77 0.68
C ALA A 89 -1.40 23.76 1.29
N THR A 90 -0.09 23.50 1.17
CA THR A 90 0.97 24.41 1.63
C THR A 90 0.90 25.73 0.87
N ARG A 91 0.87 25.67 -0.46
CA ARG A 91 0.77 26.86 -1.32
C ARG A 91 -0.51 27.64 -1.05
N TYR A 92 -1.63 26.93 -0.89
CA TYR A 92 -2.90 27.54 -0.50
C TYR A 92 -2.77 28.25 0.86
N SER A 93 -2.17 27.59 1.85
CA SER A 93 -2.06 28.10 3.22
C SER A 93 -1.13 29.31 3.36
N ILE A 94 -0.15 29.44 2.47
CA ILE A 94 0.73 30.63 2.38
C ILE A 94 -0.05 31.84 1.85
N GLN A 95 -0.97 31.63 0.90
CA GLN A 95 -1.71 32.72 0.26
C GLN A 95 -3.01 33.06 0.98
N ARG A 96 -3.67 32.07 1.57
CA ARG A 96 -4.94 32.29 2.26
C ARG A 96 -4.70 33.05 3.55
N LYS A 97 -5.29 34.23 3.64
CA LYS A 97 -5.41 35.01 4.87
C LYS A 97 -6.84 34.90 5.40
N GLN A 98 -6.98 34.78 6.71
CA GLN A 98 -8.28 34.72 7.36
C GLN A 98 -8.13 35.05 8.84
N PHE A 99 -9.09 35.81 9.35
CA PHE A 99 -9.13 36.33 10.71
C PHE A 99 -8.08 37.41 10.98
N ASN A 100 -8.49 38.39 11.80
CA ASN A 100 -7.66 39.53 12.16
C ASN A 100 -6.58 39.17 13.18
N THR A 101 -5.49 39.92 13.15
CA THR A 101 -4.63 40.11 14.31
C THR A 101 -5.40 40.93 15.36
N LEU A 102 -5.17 40.72 16.66
CA LEU A 102 -5.81 41.48 17.75
C LEU A 102 -5.57 43.01 17.68
N GLU A 103 -4.72 43.48 16.76
CA GLU A 103 -4.36 44.86 16.54
C GLU A 103 -5.08 45.42 15.30
N GLU A 104 -5.74 46.58 15.45
CA GLU A 104 -6.41 47.30 14.38
C GLU A 104 -5.42 47.77 13.29
N GLY A 105 -5.86 47.71 12.02
CA GLY A 105 -5.09 48.23 10.88
C GLY A 105 -4.06 47.29 10.25
N LYS A 106 -3.86 46.07 10.79
CA LYS A 106 -2.98 45.06 10.19
C LYS A 106 -3.74 44.13 9.23
N SER A 107 -3.07 43.70 8.16
CA SER A 107 -3.63 42.70 7.23
C SER A 107 -3.90 41.38 7.95
N GLU A 108 -4.96 40.67 7.57
CA GLU A 108 -5.26 39.32 8.06
C GLU A 108 -4.04 38.40 8.05
N LYS A 109 -3.96 37.52 9.04
CA LYS A 109 -2.84 36.57 9.20
C LYS A 109 -2.99 35.43 8.19
N ARG A 110 -1.87 34.95 7.64
CA ARG A 110 -1.88 33.76 6.75
C ARG A 110 -2.25 32.53 7.57
N ILE A 111 -3.06 31.64 7.02
CA ILE A 111 -3.52 30.48 7.79
C ILE A 111 -2.37 29.54 8.20
N ILE A 112 -1.28 29.49 7.42
CA ILE A 112 -0.09 28.69 7.79
C ILE A 112 0.65 29.20 9.03
N ASP A 113 0.45 30.46 9.43
CA ASP A 113 1.09 31.05 10.60
C ASP A 113 0.33 30.71 11.90
N TYR A 114 -0.81 29.98 11.82
CA TYR A 114 -1.54 29.50 12.99
C TYR A 114 -1.03 28.12 13.43
N GLN A 115 -0.85 27.97 14.75
CA GLN A 115 -0.36 26.72 15.33
C GLN A 115 -1.28 25.54 15.02
N ALA A 116 -2.60 25.74 14.96
CA ALA A 116 -3.55 24.70 14.58
C ALA A 116 -3.30 24.16 13.15
N GLN A 117 -3.05 25.05 12.18
CA GLN A 117 -2.72 24.67 10.81
C GLN A 117 -1.40 23.89 10.78
N GLN A 118 -0.38 24.36 11.50
CA GLN A 118 0.93 23.72 11.56
C GLN A 118 0.88 22.34 12.25
N ALA A 119 0.14 22.22 13.34
CA ALA A 119 -0.03 20.98 14.09
C ALA A 119 -0.72 19.89 13.28
N ALA A 120 -1.62 20.27 12.36
CA ALA A 120 -2.20 19.34 11.39
C ALA A 120 -1.22 19.01 10.24
N PHE A 121 -0.43 19.98 9.76
CA PHE A 121 0.47 19.80 8.62
C PHE A 121 1.70 18.94 8.92
N ILE A 122 2.40 19.25 10.01
CA ILE A 122 3.74 18.72 10.29
C ILE A 122 3.74 17.19 10.42
N PRO A 123 2.81 16.55 11.16
CA PRO A 123 2.78 15.09 11.25
C PRO A 123 2.57 14.41 9.90
N ILE A 124 1.68 14.97 9.07
CA ILE A 124 1.37 14.44 7.74
C ILE A 124 2.59 14.54 6.81
N LEU A 125 3.30 15.67 6.88
CA LEU A 125 4.55 15.85 6.14
C LEU A 125 5.61 14.84 6.57
N ALA A 126 5.83 14.68 7.88
CA ALA A 126 6.78 13.72 8.42
C ALA A 126 6.45 12.28 7.96
N PHE A 127 5.17 11.89 8.04
CA PHE A 127 4.68 10.60 7.58
C PHE A 127 4.88 10.39 6.07
N ALA A 128 4.59 11.41 5.25
CA ALA A 128 4.81 11.33 3.82
C ALA A 128 6.28 11.03 3.49
N PHE A 129 7.22 11.66 4.22
CA PHE A 129 8.64 11.42 4.06
C PHE A 129 9.12 10.07 4.61
N SER A 130 8.55 9.57 5.72
CA SER A 130 8.97 8.30 6.32
C SER A 130 8.84 7.12 5.36
N GLY A 131 7.85 7.12 4.48
CA GLY A 131 7.67 6.06 3.48
C GLY A 131 8.83 5.95 2.50
N PHE A 132 9.50 7.06 2.15
CA PHE A 132 10.70 7.03 1.30
C PHE A 132 11.92 6.43 2.03
N PHE A 133 11.97 6.54 3.36
CA PHE A 133 13.09 6.05 4.17
C PHE A 133 12.90 4.64 4.74
N THR A 134 11.72 4.02 4.57
CA THR A 134 11.43 2.70 5.14
C THR A 134 12.28 1.56 4.52
N ASN A 135 12.98 1.82 3.40
CA ASN A 135 13.97 0.93 2.73
C ASN A 135 13.54 -0.53 2.50
N VAL A 136 12.24 -0.76 2.25
CA VAL A 136 11.71 -2.12 1.99
C VAL A 136 12.22 -2.69 0.66
N SER A 137 12.50 -1.82 -0.33
CA SER A 137 13.08 -2.22 -1.62
C SER A 137 14.43 -2.88 -1.46
N GLY A 138 15.32 -2.38 -0.59
CA GLY A 138 16.62 -2.98 -0.35
C GLY A 138 16.52 -4.40 0.22
N LEU A 139 15.57 -4.64 1.14
CA LEU A 139 15.29 -5.98 1.68
C LEU A 139 14.74 -6.93 0.60
N TYR A 140 13.92 -6.41 -0.31
CA TYR A 140 13.43 -7.17 -1.46
C TYR A 140 14.55 -7.58 -2.40
N ASP A 141 15.45 -6.65 -2.73
CA ASP A 141 16.59 -6.92 -3.60
C ASP A 141 17.55 -7.95 -2.98
N GLU A 142 17.82 -7.85 -1.67
CA GLU A 142 18.60 -8.84 -0.93
C GLU A 142 17.93 -10.23 -0.98
N MET A 143 16.62 -10.30 -0.73
CA MET A 143 15.86 -11.55 -0.81
C MET A 143 15.96 -12.15 -2.22
N MET A 144 15.72 -11.35 -3.27
CA MET A 144 15.79 -11.81 -4.66
C MET A 144 17.19 -12.28 -5.04
N HIS A 145 18.24 -11.59 -4.58
CA HIS A 145 19.61 -12.02 -4.77
C HIS A 145 19.86 -13.38 -4.13
N LYS A 146 19.43 -13.61 -2.88
CA LYS A 146 19.59 -14.90 -2.17
C LYS A 146 18.80 -16.03 -2.83
N ILE A 147 17.59 -15.75 -3.33
CA ILE A 147 16.79 -16.73 -4.07
C ILE A 147 17.52 -17.14 -5.36
N ASN A 148 17.99 -16.17 -6.14
CA ASN A 148 18.58 -16.44 -7.45
C ASN A 148 19.98 -17.09 -7.36
N THR A 149 20.76 -16.79 -6.32
CA THR A 149 22.13 -17.30 -6.17
C THR A 149 22.24 -18.55 -5.29
N LYS A 150 21.36 -18.70 -4.30
CA LYS A 150 21.47 -19.76 -3.26
C LYS A 150 20.20 -20.58 -3.08
N ASN A 151 19.14 -20.30 -3.84
CA ASN A 151 17.82 -20.92 -3.65
C ASN A 151 17.31 -20.77 -2.19
N ASP A 152 17.68 -19.67 -1.52
CA ASP A 152 17.36 -19.41 -0.12
C ASP A 152 16.12 -18.50 0.02
N PHE A 153 15.05 -19.06 0.59
CA PHE A 153 13.76 -18.40 0.77
C PHE A 153 13.52 -17.93 2.21
N LYS A 154 14.52 -17.94 3.10
CA LYS A 154 14.32 -17.64 4.53
C LYS A 154 13.73 -16.25 4.77
N LEU A 155 14.20 -15.23 4.03
CA LEU A 155 13.73 -13.84 4.17
C LEU A 155 12.29 -13.63 3.66
N MET A 156 11.79 -14.50 2.79
CA MET A 156 10.52 -14.29 2.10
C MET A 156 9.32 -14.17 3.05
N LYS A 157 9.28 -14.99 4.11
CA LYS A 157 8.16 -14.96 5.06
C LYS A 157 8.12 -13.65 5.85
N GLU A 158 9.29 -13.21 6.30
CA GLU A 158 9.43 -11.98 7.07
C GLU A 158 9.10 -10.76 6.20
N LEU A 159 9.71 -10.68 5.00
CA LEU A 159 9.45 -9.60 4.06
C LEU A 159 7.99 -9.56 3.62
N HIS A 160 7.35 -10.71 3.40
CA HIS A 160 5.94 -10.78 3.09
C HIS A 160 5.08 -10.15 4.19
N SER A 161 5.33 -10.52 5.45
CA SER A 161 4.61 -9.96 6.59
C SER A 161 4.85 -8.46 6.77
N LEU A 162 6.08 -7.99 6.53
CA LEU A 162 6.44 -6.57 6.58
C LEU A 162 5.74 -5.79 5.47
N CYS A 163 5.78 -6.27 4.23
CA CYS A 163 5.11 -5.65 3.09
C CYS A 163 3.59 -5.60 3.27
N SER A 164 2.97 -6.67 3.80
CA SER A 164 1.54 -6.68 4.13
C SER A 164 1.21 -5.57 5.14
N CYS A 165 1.96 -5.51 6.26
CA CYS A 165 1.76 -4.52 7.32
C CYS A 165 1.89 -3.10 6.79
N LEU A 166 3.02 -2.81 6.13
CA LEU A 166 3.33 -1.45 5.67
C LEU A 166 2.40 -1.01 4.56
N LYS A 167 2.02 -1.89 3.62
CA LYS A 167 1.01 -1.57 2.61
C LYS A 167 -0.29 -1.14 3.28
N ALA A 168 -0.76 -1.91 4.27
CA ALA A 168 -2.02 -1.59 4.95
C ALA A 168 -1.92 -0.27 5.72
N PHE A 169 -0.89 -0.13 6.55
CA PHE A 169 -0.66 1.05 7.37
C PHE A 169 -0.50 2.33 6.54
N TYR A 170 0.40 2.32 5.53
CA TYR A 170 0.62 3.51 4.71
C TYR A 170 -0.60 3.90 3.88
N THR A 171 -1.38 2.94 3.37
CA THR A 171 -2.57 3.27 2.58
C THR A 171 -3.71 3.78 3.46
N GLU A 172 -3.90 3.21 4.64
CA GLU A 172 -4.91 3.64 5.60
C GLU A 172 -4.65 5.07 6.10
N GLU A 173 -3.44 5.32 6.61
CA GLU A 173 -3.02 6.63 7.09
C GLU A 173 -3.04 7.66 5.96
N ALA A 174 -2.50 7.32 4.78
CA ALA A 174 -2.52 8.26 3.66
C ALA A 174 -3.95 8.62 3.23
N PHE A 175 -4.87 7.66 3.22
CA PHE A 175 -6.26 7.94 2.87
C PHE A 175 -6.93 8.85 3.91
N ALA A 176 -6.65 8.66 5.20
CA ALA A 176 -7.09 9.56 6.26
C ALA A 176 -6.51 10.97 6.09
N TYR A 177 -5.19 11.07 5.92
CA TYR A 177 -4.50 12.35 5.78
C TYR A 177 -4.86 13.12 4.53
N LEU A 178 -5.15 12.47 3.40
CA LEU A 178 -5.63 13.16 2.20
C LEU A 178 -6.93 13.94 2.48
N LYS A 179 -7.83 13.39 3.31
CA LYS A 179 -9.06 14.09 3.74
C LYS A 179 -8.73 15.28 4.64
N THR A 180 -7.81 15.11 5.60
CA THR A 180 -7.33 16.21 6.44
C THR A 180 -6.69 17.32 5.61
N ILE A 181 -5.83 16.99 4.64
CA ILE A 181 -5.19 17.96 3.75
C ILE A 181 -6.23 18.76 2.95
N ARG A 182 -7.30 18.10 2.49
CA ARG A 182 -8.43 18.78 1.84
C ARG A 182 -9.11 19.78 2.78
N GLU A 183 -9.33 19.41 4.04
CA GLU A 183 -9.92 20.28 5.06
C GLU A 183 -9.05 21.48 5.41
N LEU A 184 -7.72 21.32 5.38
CA LEU A 184 -6.77 22.41 5.56
C LEU A 184 -6.86 23.50 4.48
N CYS A 185 -7.54 23.22 3.37
CA CYS A 185 -7.86 24.19 2.31
C CYS A 185 -9.25 24.82 2.47
N GLY A 186 -9.99 24.50 3.53
CA GLY A 186 -11.35 24.98 3.78
C GLY A 186 -12.33 24.59 2.66
N GLY A 187 -13.34 25.44 2.41
CA GLY A 187 -14.35 25.20 1.36
C GLY A 187 -13.75 25.08 -0.05
N HIS A 188 -12.67 25.82 -0.35
CA HIS A 188 -12.01 25.72 -1.65
C HIS A 188 -11.36 24.35 -1.90
N GLY A 189 -10.98 23.63 -0.85
CA GLY A 189 -10.50 22.25 -0.97
C GLY A 189 -11.57 21.27 -1.45
N PHE A 190 -12.85 21.62 -1.38
CA PHE A 190 -13.94 20.79 -1.90
C PHE A 190 -14.19 20.98 -3.41
N LEU A 191 -13.68 22.07 -3.99
CA LEU A 191 -13.87 22.35 -5.41
C LEU A 191 -13.05 21.39 -6.26
N ALA A 192 -13.60 20.94 -7.38
CA ALA A 192 -12.90 20.05 -8.33
C ALA A 192 -11.59 20.67 -8.86
N ASN A 193 -11.55 22.00 -9.02
CA ASN A 193 -10.35 22.72 -9.47
C ASN A 193 -9.20 22.75 -8.45
N SER A 194 -9.45 22.42 -7.18
CA SER A 194 -8.38 22.19 -6.20
C SER A 194 -7.63 20.88 -6.45
N ASN A 195 -8.22 19.98 -7.24
CA ASN A 195 -7.74 18.63 -7.54
C ASN A 195 -7.65 17.68 -6.32
N LEU A 196 -7.93 18.16 -5.09
CA LEU A 196 -7.87 17.34 -3.87
C LEU A 196 -8.95 16.25 -3.82
N PRO A 197 -10.22 16.49 -4.19
CA PRO A 197 -11.23 15.43 -4.27
C PRO A 197 -10.80 14.32 -5.24
N TYR A 198 -10.32 14.68 -6.43
CA TYR A 198 -9.82 13.72 -7.41
C TYR A 198 -8.67 12.88 -6.87
N ILE A 199 -7.68 13.48 -6.19
CA ILE A 199 -6.56 12.75 -5.57
C ILE A 199 -7.08 11.74 -4.53
N ILE A 200 -8.06 12.11 -3.70
CA ILE A 200 -8.67 11.21 -2.72
C ILE A 200 -9.35 10.03 -3.43
N ASP A 201 -10.17 10.31 -4.44
CA ASP A 201 -10.98 9.29 -5.12
C ASP A 201 -10.12 8.30 -5.90
N VAL A 202 -9.04 8.75 -6.55
CA VAL A 202 -8.10 7.83 -7.22
C VAL A 202 -7.18 7.10 -6.26
N PHE A 203 -7.02 7.58 -5.04
CA PHE A 203 -6.25 6.91 -3.99
C PHE A 203 -7.09 5.89 -3.21
N ALA A 204 -8.41 6.10 -3.11
CA ALA A 204 -9.31 5.25 -2.32
C ALA A 204 -9.17 3.74 -2.58
N PRO A 205 -8.98 3.24 -3.82
CA PRO A 205 -8.85 1.80 -4.07
C PRO A 205 -7.64 1.14 -3.40
N PHE A 206 -6.59 1.90 -3.03
CA PHE A 206 -5.33 1.36 -2.50
C PHE A 206 -5.48 0.72 -1.11
N VAL A 207 -6.52 1.06 -0.34
CA VAL A 207 -6.84 0.38 0.93
C VAL A 207 -7.43 -1.02 0.72
N THR A 208 -7.80 -1.38 -0.51
CA THR A 208 -8.45 -2.65 -0.85
C THR A 208 -7.63 -3.52 -1.82
N LEU A 209 -7.10 -2.93 -2.89
CA LEU A 209 -6.33 -3.68 -3.89
C LEU A 209 -5.03 -4.26 -3.31
N GLU A 210 -4.52 -5.32 -3.93
CA GLU A 210 -3.31 -6.04 -3.51
C GLU A 210 -3.38 -6.59 -2.07
N GLY A 211 -4.60 -6.79 -1.58
CA GLY A 211 -4.92 -7.30 -0.25
C GLY A 211 -5.65 -6.25 0.57
N ASP A 212 -6.89 -6.55 0.97
CA ASP A 212 -7.65 -5.74 1.91
C ASP A 212 -6.84 -5.46 3.18
N ASN A 213 -6.89 -4.22 3.67
CA ASN A 213 -6.05 -3.78 4.78
C ASN A 213 -6.28 -4.60 6.06
N TYR A 214 -7.51 -4.98 6.40
CA TYR A 214 -7.77 -5.83 7.57
C TYR A 214 -7.19 -7.24 7.38
N VAL A 215 -7.31 -7.81 6.18
CA VAL A 215 -6.69 -9.11 5.87
C VAL A 215 -5.16 -9.00 5.99
N MET A 216 -4.55 -7.91 5.54
CA MET A 216 -3.12 -7.68 5.67
C MET A 216 -2.68 -7.55 7.12
N TYR A 217 -3.39 -6.77 7.93
CA TYR A 217 -3.13 -6.69 9.37
C TYR A 217 -3.27 -8.05 10.06
N GLN A 218 -4.26 -8.86 9.68
CA GLN A 218 -4.40 -10.21 10.22
C GLN A 218 -3.23 -11.13 9.84
N GLN A 219 -2.69 -11.03 8.62
CA GLN A 219 -1.50 -11.78 8.22
C GLN A 219 -0.29 -11.40 9.09
N THR A 220 -0.09 -10.10 9.31
CA THR A 220 1.00 -9.59 10.15
C THR A 220 0.81 -10.01 11.62
N ALA A 221 -0.40 -9.86 12.16
CA ALA A 221 -0.71 -10.27 13.54
C ALA A 221 -0.42 -11.76 13.77
N LYS A 222 -0.85 -12.63 12.84
CA LYS A 222 -0.54 -14.07 12.89
C LYS A 222 0.98 -14.32 12.89
N HIS A 223 1.74 -13.55 12.12
CA HIS A 223 3.20 -13.67 12.12
C HIS A 223 3.81 -13.27 13.46
N ILE A 224 3.40 -12.12 14.02
CA ILE A 224 3.89 -11.59 15.31
C ILE A 224 3.53 -12.55 16.45
N ILE A 225 2.28 -13.03 16.54
CA ILE A 225 1.85 -13.99 17.57
C ILE A 225 2.68 -15.28 17.51
N LYS A 226 2.93 -15.78 16.30
CA LYS A 226 3.80 -16.95 16.11
C LYS A 226 5.22 -16.68 16.60
N SER A 227 5.77 -15.50 16.27
CA SER A 227 7.09 -15.07 16.73
C SER A 227 7.16 -15.01 18.26
N VAL A 228 6.20 -14.37 18.91
CA VAL A 228 6.10 -14.35 20.39
C VAL A 228 6.03 -15.76 20.96
N THR A 229 5.20 -16.64 20.39
CA THR A 229 5.06 -18.03 20.83
C THR A 229 6.38 -18.81 20.71
N ASP A 230 7.13 -18.59 19.62
CA ASP A 230 8.43 -19.21 19.43
C ASP A 230 9.45 -18.73 20.49
N VAL A 231 9.46 -17.43 20.84
CA VAL A 231 10.30 -16.86 21.92
C VAL A 231 9.94 -17.43 23.28
N LEU A 232 8.65 -17.51 23.61
CA LEU A 232 8.18 -18.11 24.87
C LEU A 232 8.55 -19.60 25.00
N ARG A 233 8.78 -20.28 23.88
CA ARG A 233 9.28 -21.66 23.82
C ARG A 233 10.81 -21.76 23.81
N GLY A 234 11.51 -20.65 24.08
CA GLY A 234 12.97 -20.59 24.15
C GLY A 234 13.68 -20.45 22.81
N LYS A 235 12.98 -20.16 21.71
CA LYS A 235 13.62 -19.93 20.41
C LYS A 235 13.99 -18.46 20.23
N LYS A 236 15.23 -18.19 19.83
CA LYS A 236 15.65 -16.83 19.46
C LYS A 236 15.21 -16.47 18.05
N ILE A 237 14.61 -15.30 17.89
CA ILE A 237 14.21 -14.71 16.60
C ILE A 237 15.28 -13.74 16.12
N LYS A 238 15.40 -13.57 14.80
CA LYS A 238 16.31 -12.62 14.15
C LYS A 238 15.51 -11.76 13.17
N GLY A 239 16.09 -10.64 12.73
CA GLY A 239 15.49 -9.75 11.74
C GLY A 239 14.64 -8.64 12.38
N ASN A 240 13.63 -8.16 11.66
CA ASN A 240 12.79 -7.02 12.04
C ASN A 240 12.01 -7.24 13.34
N LEU A 241 11.81 -8.49 13.76
CA LEU A 241 11.14 -8.86 15.02
C LEU A 241 12.11 -9.29 16.13
N GLU A 242 13.41 -9.02 15.98
CA GLU A 242 14.42 -9.40 16.99
C GLU A 242 14.17 -8.77 18.36
N TYR A 243 13.57 -7.58 18.40
CA TYR A 243 13.17 -6.90 19.64
C TYR A 243 12.17 -7.71 20.49
N ILE A 244 11.47 -8.69 19.91
CA ILE A 244 10.56 -9.58 20.64
C ILE A 244 11.32 -10.56 21.55
N ASN A 245 12.61 -10.81 21.31
CA ASN A 245 13.39 -11.68 22.20
C ASN A 245 13.44 -11.14 23.63
N ASP A 246 13.34 -9.82 23.79
CA ASP A 246 13.35 -9.14 25.08
C ASP A 246 11.96 -9.11 25.72
N ILE A 247 10.94 -9.80 25.16
CA ILE A 247 9.55 -9.75 25.65
C ILE A 247 9.42 -10.13 27.13
N MET A 248 10.24 -11.08 27.59
CA MET A 248 10.25 -11.51 29.00
C MET A 248 10.83 -10.47 29.94
N SER A 249 11.62 -9.51 29.43
CA SER A 249 12.11 -8.37 30.22
C SER A 249 11.02 -7.33 30.50
N TYR A 250 10.03 -7.20 29.60
CA TYR A 250 8.89 -6.30 29.77
C TYR A 250 7.84 -6.82 30.75
N ASN A 251 7.79 -8.14 31.02
CA ASN A 251 6.95 -8.73 32.06
C ASN A 251 7.33 -8.29 33.50
N LYS A 252 8.44 -7.57 33.69
CA LYS A 252 8.82 -6.99 34.99
C LYS A 252 8.13 -5.66 35.31
N TYR A 253 7.46 -5.04 34.33
CA TYR A 253 6.59 -3.91 34.61
C TYR A 253 5.20 -4.46 34.91
N ASP A 254 5.00 -4.75 36.20
CA ASP A 254 3.71 -5.00 36.83
C ASP A 254 2.61 -4.14 36.20
N LEU A 255 1.69 -4.77 35.47
CA LEU A 255 0.34 -4.24 35.31
C LEU A 255 -0.34 -4.37 36.67
N LYS A 256 -0.01 -3.45 37.59
CA LYS A 256 -0.80 -3.20 38.80
C LYS A 256 -2.02 -2.35 38.45
#